data_AF-A0A7Z9ZQQ2-F1
#
_entry.id   AF-A0A7Z9ZQQ2-F1
#
_cell.length_a   1.000
_cell.length_b   1.000
_cell.length_c   1.000
_cell.angle_alpha   90.00
_cell.angle_beta   90.00
_cell.angle_gamma   90.00
#
_symmetry.space_group_name_H-M   'P 1'
#
loop_
_entity.id
_entity.type
_entity.pdbx_description
1 polymer ?
#
loop_
_entity_poly.entity_id
_entity_poly.type
_entity_poly.pdbx_seq_one_letter_code
_entity_poly.pdbx_strand_id
1 'polypeptide(L)' 'MNLQEIRKKIDGVDTRIFHCIIERLQLVEEVVKWKDANNMSIYDAEREKELISEKRNMATEFGISPD' A
#
# COMPACT_ATOMS: atom_id res chain seq x y z
N MET A 1 20.49 18.41 -13.31
CA MET A 1 19.50 18.50 -12.23
C MET A 1 20.19 19.02 -10.99
N ASN A 2 19.68 20.08 -10.35
CA ASN A 2 20.24 20.64 -9.12
C ASN A 2 19.51 20.09 -7.87
N LEU A 3 20.03 20.43 -6.68
CA LEU A 3 19.45 19.97 -5.41
C LEU A 3 17.98 20.39 -5.21
N GLN A 4 17.60 21.61 -5.62
CA GLN A 4 16.22 22.09 -5.51
C GLN A 4 15.29 21.34 -6.47
N GLU A 5 15.74 21.01 -7.67
CA GLU A 5 14.98 20.19 -8.62
C GLU A 5 14.79 18.76 -8.13
N ILE A 6 15.82 18.16 -7.50
CA ILE A 6 15.71 16.85 -6.85
C ILE A 6 14.66 16.91 -5.73
N ARG A 7 14.73 17.90 -4.85
CA ARG A 7 13.78 18.07 -3.73
C ARG A 7 12.34 18.24 -4.22
N LYS A 8 12.11 19.09 -5.23
CA LYS A 8 10.77 19.24 -5.83
C LYS A 8 10.22 17.93 -6.40
N LYS A 9 11.08 17.07 -6.96
CA LYS A 9 10.66 15.75 -7.43
C LYS A 9 10.27 14.83 -6.27
N ILE A 10 11.02 14.86 -5.17
CA ILE A 10 10.71 14.14 -3.93
C ILE A 10 9.36 14.61 -3.38
N ASP A 11 9.15 15.92 -3.22
CA ASP A 11 7.88 16.48 -2.72
C ASP A 11 6.68 16.01 -3.57
N GLY A 12 6.87 15.91 -4.89
CA GLY A 12 5.87 15.38 -5.80
C GLY A 12 5.62 13.87 -5.63
N VAL A 13 6.64 13.08 -5.31
CA VAL A 13 6.49 11.66 -4.95
C VAL A 13 5.73 11.53 -3.63
N ASP A 14 6.12 12.30 -2.62
CA ASP A 14 5.52 12.25 -1.28
C ASP A 14 4.03 12.62 -1.32
N THR A 15 3.67 13.62 -2.12
CA THR A 15 2.26 13.99 -2.36
C THR A 15 1.47 12.83 -2.97
N ARG A 16 2.06 12.08 -3.92
CA ARG A 16 1.39 10.91 -4.52
C ARG A 16 1.26 9.77 -3.51
N ILE A 17 2.30 9.51 -2.70
CA ILE A 17 2.24 8.52 -1.61
C ILE A 17 1.08 8.87 -0.66
N PHE A 18 0.95 10.13 -0.28
CA PHE A 18 -0.14 10.58 0.60
C PHE A 18 -1.52 10.30 0.02
N HIS A 19 -1.74 10.62 -1.27
CA HIS A 19 -3.01 10.30 -1.93
C HIS A 19 -3.27 8.80 -2.04
N CYS A 20 -2.25 7.99 -2.36
CA CYS A 20 -2.39 6.53 -2.38
C CYS A 20 -2.76 5.95 -1.01
N ILE A 21 -2.25 6.53 0.08
CA ILE A 21 -2.62 6.13 1.44
C ILE A 21 -4.10 6.44 1.71
N ILE A 22 -4.58 7.63 1.32
CA ILE A 22 -6.00 8.02 1.47
C ILE A 22 -6.90 7.07 0.69
N GLU A 23 -6.59 6.82 -0.58
CA GLU A 23 -7.35 5.89 -1.43
C GLU A 23 -7.38 4.49 -0.82
N ARG A 24 -6.24 3.99 -0.32
CA ARG A 24 -6.17 2.71 0.37
C ARG A 24 -7.09 2.67 1.59
N LEU A 25 -7.15 3.74 2.39
CA LEU A 25 -8.01 3.78 3.57
C LEU A 25 -9.51 3.75 3.20
N GLN A 26 -9.89 4.44 2.13
CA GLN A 26 -11.27 4.39 1.61
C GLN A 26 -11.64 2.99 1.15
N LEU A 27 -10.76 2.32 0.40
CA LEU A 27 -10.99 0.94 -0.04
C LEU A 27 -11.05 -0.04 1.13
N VAL A 28 -10.24 0.16 2.18
CA VAL A 28 -10.33 -0.65 3.41
C VAL A 28 -11.68 -0.48 4.08
N GLU A 29 -12.22 0.74 4.13
CA GLU A 29 -13.57 0.99 4.66
C GLU A 29 -14.64 0.23 3.87
N GLU A 30 -14.54 0.20 2.53
CA GLU A 30 -15.43 -0.59 1.67
C GLU A 30 -15.32 -2.09 1.93
N VAL A 31 -14.10 -2.62 2.09
CA VAL A 31 -13.87 -4.03 2.42
C VAL A 31 -14.51 -4.40 3.76
N VAL A 32 -14.37 -3.53 4.78
CA VAL A 32 -14.98 -3.76 6.09
C VAL A 32 -16.50 -3.78 5.99
N LYS A 33 -17.11 -2.79 5.31
CA LYS A 33 -18.56 -2.75 5.08
C LYS A 33 -19.07 -4.00 4.36
N TRP A 34 -18.33 -4.46 3.35
CA TRP A 34 -18.71 -5.67 2.61
C TRP A 34 -18.60 -6.93 3.47
N LYS A 35 -17.52 -7.10 4.24
CA LYS A 35 -17.34 -8.25 5.14
C LYS A 35 -18.43 -8.29 6.21
N ASP A 36 -18.76 -7.14 6.80
CA ASP A 36 -19.83 -7.01 7.79
C ASP A 36 -21.18 -7.42 7.20
N ALA A 37 -21.54 -6.89 6.03
CA ALA A 37 -22.78 -7.23 5.34
C ALA A 37 -22.89 -8.72 4.95
N ASN A 38 -21.76 -9.41 4.78
CA ASN A 38 -21.70 -10.83 4.43
C ASN A 38 -21.40 -11.75 5.63
N ASN A 39 -21.42 -11.24 6.87
CA ASN A 39 -21.09 -11.98 8.09
C ASN A 39 -19.73 -12.68 8.04
N MET A 40 -18.74 -12.07 7.38
CA MET A 40 -17.38 -12.59 7.27
C MET A 40 -16.48 -11.99 8.35
N SER A 41 -15.51 -12.76 8.81
CA SER A 41 -14.48 -12.26 9.74
C SER A 41 -13.67 -11.14 9.10
N ILE A 42 -13.50 -10.03 9.84
CA ILE A 42 -12.61 -8.93 9.44
C ILE A 42 -11.18 -9.46 9.30
N TYR A 43 -10.73 -10.30 10.23
CA TYR A 43 -9.43 -10.96 10.20
C TYR A 43 -9.42 -12.11 9.18
N ASP A 44 -8.38 -12.15 8.34
CA ASP A 44 -8.17 -13.12 7.27
C ASP A 44 -6.67 -13.45 7.14
N ALA A 45 -6.24 -14.51 7.83
CA ALA A 45 -4.84 -14.90 7.94
C ALA A 45 -4.21 -15.30 6.60
N GLU A 46 -4.95 -16.01 5.75
CA GLU A 46 -4.45 -16.42 4.42
C GLU A 46 -4.23 -15.19 3.55
N ARG A 47 -5.17 -14.23 3.57
CA ARG A 47 -5.00 -12.98 2.81
C ARG A 47 -3.80 -12.17 3.29
N GLU A 48 -3.56 -12.10 4.60
CA GLU A 48 -2.39 -11.40 5.15
C GLU A 48 -1.07 -12.04 4.68
N LYS A 49 -1.01 -13.37 4.69
CA LYS A 49 0.17 -14.11 4.24
C LYS A 49 0.44 -13.92 2.75
N GLU A 50 -0.59 -13.97 1.90
CA GLU A 50 -0.50 -13.68 0.47
C GLU A 50 0.03 -12.26 0.24
N LEU A 51 -0.58 -11.27 0.90
CA LEU A 51 -0.16 -9.86 0.77
C LEU A 51 1.31 -9.68 1.11
N ILE A 52 1.79 -10.24 2.23
CA ILE A 52 3.20 -10.13 2.63
C ILE A 52 4.11 -10.79 1.59
N SER A 53 3.74 -11.98 1.09
CA SER A 53 4.52 -12.68 0.07
C SER A 53 4.59 -11.85 -1.23
N GLU A 54 3.47 -11.30 -1.69
CA GLU A 54 3.42 -10.44 -2.88
C GLU A 54 4.31 -9.20 -2.72
N LYS A 55 4.28 -8.53 -1.55
CA LYS A 55 5.10 -7.34 -1.32
C LYS A 55 6.60 -7.66 -1.25
N ARG A 56 6.98 -8.79 -0.67
CA ARG A 56 8.39 -9.26 -0.67
C ARG A 56 8.90 -9.60 -2.06
N ASN A 57 8.06 -10.23 -2.88
CA ASN A 57 8.40 -10.50 -4.29
C ASN A 57 8.60 -9.19 -5.06
N MET A 58 7.68 -8.25 -4.90
CA MET A 58 7.79 -6.92 -5.50
C MET A 58 9.07 -6.19 -5.06
N ALA A 59 9.41 -6.20 -3.77
CA ALA A 59 10.65 -5.61 -3.28
C ALA A 59 11.88 -6.21 -3.98
N THR A 60 11.93 -7.53 -4.07
CA THR A 60 13.01 -8.26 -4.78
C THR A 60 13.10 -7.87 -6.26
N GLU A 61 11.96 -7.77 -6.97
CA GLU A 61 11.91 -7.36 -8.38
C GLU A 61 12.48 -5.97 -8.62
N PHE A 62 12.28 -5.05 -7.67
CA PHE A 62 12.84 -3.69 -7.73
C PHE A 62 14.25 -3.58 -7.14
N GLY A 63 14.87 -4.69 -6.74
CA GLY A 63 16.21 -4.70 -6.13
C GLY A 63 16.25 -4.07 -4.73
N ILE A 64 15.11 -4.04 -4.04
CA ILE A 64 14.96 -3.52 -2.67
C ILE A 64 15.00 -4.71 -1.70
N SER A 65 15.60 -4.51 -0.52
CA SER A 65 15.58 -5.52 0.55
C SER A 65 14.13 -5.87 0.93
N PRO A 66 13.75 -7.15 0.95
CA PRO A 66 12.40 -7.58 1.37
C PRO A 66 12.23 -7.65 2.91
N ASP A 67 13.28 -7.41 3.69
CA ASP A 67 13.36 -7.40 5.16
C ASP A 67 14.08 -6.14 5.66
#